data_AF-A0A2N5KME4-F1
#
_entry.id   AF-A0A2N5KME4-F1
#
_cell.length_a   1.000
_cell.length_b   1.000
_cell.length_c   1.000
_cell.angle_alpha   90.00
_cell.angle_beta   90.00
_cell.angle_gamma   90.00
#
_symmetry.space_group_name_H-M   'P 1'
#
loop_
_entity.id
_entity.type
_entity.pdbx_description
1 polymer ?
#
loop_
_entity_poly.entity_id
_entity_poly.type
_entity_poly.pdbx_seq_one_letter_code
_entity_poly.pdbx_strand_id
1 'polypeptide(L)'
;MGRSCTVCEHEERGQLNRALVRGSESEREIASRFGLTQAAVDRHRRNHLRPYLAELIREDPELAELSPLSEIKGLYFRVRRLLNQAEDAQDWPAAKAFHSEARRDLELLARVVGDIDDSPKINILISPDVQQVIIGALSPYPEARLAVADALASLETTTG
;
A
#
# COMPACT_ATOMS: atom_id res chain seq x y z
N MET A 1 11.47 5.92 -36.18
CA MET A 1 12.26 5.79 -34.94
C MET A 1 11.38 6.20 -33.77
N GLY A 2 11.02 5.27 -32.88
CA GLY A 2 10.27 5.62 -31.67
C GLY A 2 11.11 6.53 -30.78
N ARG A 3 10.48 7.52 -30.13
CA ARG A 3 11.17 8.38 -29.15
C ARG A 3 11.74 7.48 -28.06
N SER A 4 13.00 7.68 -27.69
CA SER A 4 13.59 6.96 -26.56
C SER A 4 12.82 7.26 -25.27
N CYS A 5 12.70 6.25 -24.41
CA CYS A 5 11.98 6.40 -23.15
C CYS A 5 12.86 7.18 -22.17
N THR A 6 12.46 8.42 -21.86
CA THR A 6 13.20 9.30 -20.93
C THR A 6 13.34 8.72 -19.53
N VAL A 7 12.44 7.80 -19.13
CA VAL A 7 12.51 7.10 -17.85
C VAL A 7 13.58 6.00 -17.86
N CYS A 8 13.77 5.34 -19.00
CA CYS A 8 14.82 4.33 -19.17
C CYS A 8 16.23 4.95 -19.22
N GLU A 9 16.33 6.18 -19.73
CA GLU A 9 17.57 6.96 -19.82
C GLU A 9 17.87 7.77 -18.55
N HIS A 10 16.94 7.80 -17.59
CA HIS A 10 17.09 8.56 -16.36
C HIS A 10 18.21 7.97 -15.48
N GLU A 11 19.09 8.82 -14.94
CA GLU A 11 20.21 8.40 -14.09
C GLU A 11 19.73 7.60 -12.87
N GLU A 12 18.64 8.05 -12.25
CA GLU A 12 18.01 7.39 -11.10
C GLU A 12 16.92 6.36 -11.47
N ARG A 13 16.96 5.78 -12.68
CA ARG A 13 15.96 4.77 -13.14
C ARG A 13 15.66 3.69 -12.10
N GLY A 14 16.68 3.22 -11.38
CA GLY A 14 16.52 2.19 -10.35
C GLY A 14 15.66 2.63 -9.16
N GLN A 15 15.77 3.89 -8.73
CA GLN A 15 14.95 4.45 -7.66
C GLN A 15 13.51 4.69 -8.13
N LEU A 16 13.35 5.20 -9.34
CA LEU A 16 12.05 5.41 -9.97
C LEU A 16 11.29 4.09 -10.13
N ASN A 17 11.94 3.04 -10.68
CA ASN A 17 11.33 1.71 -10.80
C ASN A 17 10.91 1.14 -9.44
N ARG A 18 11.74 1.30 -8.40
CA ARG A 18 11.40 0.87 -7.04
C ARG A 18 10.17 1.59 -6.49
N ALA A 19 10.05 2.90 -6.72
CA ALA A 19 8.88 3.67 -6.32
C ALA A 19 7.61 3.18 -7.03
N LEU A 20 7.70 2.90 -8.33
CA LEU A 20 6.58 2.35 -9.12
C LEU A 20 6.15 0.95 -8.68
N VAL A 21 7.10 0.11 -8.23
CA VAL A 21 6.81 -1.23 -7.72
C VAL A 21 6.20 -1.19 -6.32
N ARG A 22 6.67 -0.30 -5.43
CA ARG A 22 6.11 -0.15 -4.08
C ARG A 22 4.66 0.30 -4.08
N GLY A 23 4.27 1.18 -5.00
CA GLY A 23 2.90 1.67 -5.12
C GLY A 23 2.41 2.56 -3.96
N SER A 24 3.31 3.02 -3.09
CA SER A 24 2.99 3.93 -1.97
C SER A 24 2.84 5.39 -2.39
N GLU A 25 3.26 5.73 -3.61
CA GLU A 25 3.20 7.07 -4.20
C GLU A 25 2.43 7.00 -5.52
N SER A 26 1.66 8.03 -5.84
CA SER A 26 1.00 8.12 -7.14
C SER A 26 2.02 8.36 -8.26
N GLU A 27 1.68 7.96 -9.49
CA GLU A 27 2.55 8.19 -10.65
C GLU A 27 2.82 9.69 -10.90
N ARG A 28 1.92 10.58 -10.45
CA ARG A 28 2.12 12.03 -10.51
C ARG A 28 3.18 12.49 -9.53
N GLU A 29 3.14 12.03 -8.28
CA GLU A 29 4.12 12.37 -7.25
C GLU A 29 5.50 11.86 -7.64
N ILE A 30 5.58 10.62 -8.12
CA ILE A 30 6.82 10.03 -8.63
C ILE A 30 7.35 10.86 -9.81
N ALA A 31 6.50 11.20 -10.78
CA ALA A 31 6.90 12.02 -11.91
C ALA A 31 7.44 13.39 -11.47
N SER A 32 6.75 14.06 -10.54
CA SER A 32 7.19 15.35 -10.00
C SER A 32 8.55 15.27 -9.30
N ARG A 33 8.79 14.20 -8.52
CA ARG A 33 10.05 14.02 -7.78
C ARG A 33 11.26 13.88 -8.69
N PHE A 34 11.09 13.24 -9.85
CA PHE A 34 12.16 12.97 -10.80
C PHE A 34 12.16 13.93 -12.00
N GLY A 35 11.40 15.04 -11.95
CA GLY A 35 11.36 16.01 -13.06
C GLY A 35 10.80 15.46 -14.38
N LEU A 36 9.92 14.45 -14.29
CA LEU A 36 9.32 13.76 -15.42
C LEU A 36 7.83 14.10 -15.53
N THR A 37 7.20 13.71 -16.65
CA THR A 37 5.74 13.81 -16.79
C THR A 37 5.07 12.50 -16.36
N GLN A 38 3.89 12.59 -15.77
CA GLN A 38 3.08 11.41 -15.42
C GLN A 38 2.90 10.48 -16.64
N ALA A 39 2.63 11.05 -17.82
CA ALA A 39 2.47 10.28 -19.05
C ALA A 39 3.76 9.53 -19.47
N ALA A 40 4.95 10.06 -19.18
CA ALA A 40 6.20 9.36 -19.42
C ALA A 40 6.37 8.17 -18.45
N VAL A 41 6.07 8.39 -17.16
CA VAL A 41 6.11 7.37 -16.11
C VAL A 41 5.12 6.24 -16.37
N ASP A 42 3.88 6.58 -16.72
CA ASP A 42 2.81 5.63 -17.04
C ASP A 42 3.15 4.78 -18.28
N ARG A 43 3.61 5.42 -19.37
CA ARG A 43 4.09 4.68 -20.57
C ARG A 43 5.27 3.77 -20.24
N HIS A 44 6.21 4.23 -19.42
CA HIS A 44 7.34 3.41 -18.98
C HIS A 44 6.88 2.19 -18.17
N ARG A 45 5.98 2.41 -17.22
CA ARG A 45 5.41 1.35 -16.39
C ARG A 45 4.74 0.29 -17.26
N ARG A 46 3.92 0.71 -18.23
CA ARG A 46 3.15 -0.18 -19.10
C ARG A 46 4.01 -0.92 -20.14
N ASN A 47 4.96 -0.23 -20.76
CA ASN A 47 5.67 -0.76 -21.94
C ASN A 47 7.05 -1.35 -21.65
N HIS A 48 7.65 -1.03 -20.50
CA HIS A 48 9.00 -1.49 -20.15
C HIS A 48 9.01 -2.24 -18.82
N LEU A 49 8.52 -1.62 -17.75
CA LEU A 49 8.61 -2.21 -16.41
C LEU A 49 7.74 -3.45 -16.26
N ARG A 50 6.45 -3.39 -16.65
CA ARG A 50 5.53 -4.54 -16.54
C ARG A 50 5.99 -5.74 -17.38
N PRO A 51 6.35 -5.59 -18.68
CA PRO A 51 6.88 -6.70 -19.46
C PRO A 51 8.16 -7.29 -18.87
N TYR A 52 9.08 -6.45 -18.39
CA TYR A 52 10.31 -6.91 -17.74
C TYR A 52 10.02 -7.73 -16.47
N LEU A 53 9.12 -7.25 -15.61
CA LEU A 53 8.71 -7.99 -14.40
C LEU A 53 8.00 -9.31 -14.75
N ALA A 54 7.16 -9.31 -15.80
CA ALA A 54 6.49 -10.51 -16.27
C ALA A 54 7.47 -11.55 -16.87
N GLU A 55 8.57 -11.10 -17.48
CA GLU A 55 9.65 -11.98 -17.94
C GLU A 55 10.38 -12.60 -16.74
N LEU A 56 10.80 -11.78 -15.78
CA LEU A 56 11.47 -12.25 -14.56
C LEU A 56 10.63 -13.28 -13.81
N ILE A 57 9.33 -13.03 -13.67
CA ILE A 57 8.38 -13.98 -13.03
C ILE A 57 8.24 -15.27 -13.84
N ARG A 58 8.40 -15.24 -15.16
CA ARG A 58 8.33 -16.43 -16.01
C ARG A 58 9.60 -17.26 -15.91
N GLU A 59 10.75 -16.60 -15.83
CA GLU A 59 12.06 -17.23 -15.66
C GLU A 59 12.24 -17.82 -14.25
N ASP A 60 11.64 -17.20 -13.24
CA ASP A 60 11.61 -17.66 -11.87
C ASP A 60 10.18 -17.57 -11.30
N PRO A 61 9.37 -18.64 -11.46
CA PRO A 61 8.00 -18.69 -10.96
C PRO A 61 7.89 -18.53 -9.44
N GLU A 62 8.95 -18.81 -8.68
CA GLU A 62 8.94 -18.60 -7.22
C GLU A 62 8.80 -17.10 -6.90
N LEU A 63 9.31 -16.19 -7.73
CA LEU A 63 9.12 -14.73 -7.60
C LEU A 63 7.65 -14.30 -7.69
N ALA A 64 6.80 -15.08 -8.38
CA ALA A 64 5.36 -14.85 -8.44
C ALA A 64 4.68 -15.16 -7.10
N GLU A 65 5.24 -16.12 -6.35
CA GLU A 65 4.74 -16.56 -5.06
C GLU A 65 5.27 -15.72 -3.88
N LEU A 66 6.37 -14.99 -4.08
CA LEU A 66 6.94 -14.01 -3.14
C LEU A 66 6.08 -12.73 -3.06
N SER A 67 4.84 -12.87 -2.65
CA SER A 67 4.13 -11.78 -2.01
C SER A 67 4.73 -11.59 -0.62
N PRO A 68 5.06 -10.35 -0.19
CA PRO A 68 5.45 -10.09 1.20
C PRO A 68 4.45 -10.66 2.20
N LEU A 69 3.15 -10.67 1.84
CA LEU A 69 2.11 -11.30 2.65
C LEU A 69 2.26 -12.83 2.72
N SER A 70 2.62 -13.48 1.61
CA SER A 70 2.90 -14.93 1.57
C SER A 70 4.15 -15.28 2.38
N GLU A 71 5.20 -14.45 2.31
CA GLU A 71 6.42 -14.64 3.10
C GLU A 71 6.13 -14.55 4.62
N ILE A 72 5.40 -13.52 5.06
CA ILE A 72 5.05 -13.34 6.48
C ILE A 72 4.17 -14.51 6.95
N LYS A 73 3.21 -14.97 6.13
CA LYS A 73 2.42 -16.18 6.44
C LYS A 73 3.31 -17.42 6.58
N GLY A 74 4.28 -17.60 5.68
CA GLY A 74 5.24 -18.69 5.72
C GLY A 74 6.08 -18.69 7.00
N LEU A 75 6.58 -17.52 7.42
CA LEU A 75 7.29 -17.34 8.68
C LEU A 75 6.42 -17.71 9.88
N TYR A 76 5.20 -17.19 9.94
CA TYR A 76 4.24 -17.50 11.01
C TYR A 76 4.01 -19.02 11.18
N PHE A 77 3.78 -19.75 10.07
CA PHE A 77 3.59 -21.21 10.13
C PHE A 77 4.85 -21.95 10.56
N ARG A 78 6.03 -21.46 10.19
CA ARG A 78 7.30 -22.03 10.63
C ARG A 78 7.51 -21.83 12.13
N VAL A 79 7.27 -20.61 12.63
CA VAL A 79 7.38 -20.30 14.07
C VAL A 79 6.38 -21.11 14.88
N ARG A 80 5.12 -21.26 14.43
CA ARG A 80 4.14 -22.14 15.08
C ARG A 80 4.59 -23.60 15.17
N ARG A 81 5.24 -24.10 14.12
CA ARG A 81 5.76 -25.48 14.13
C ARG A 81 6.88 -25.65 15.16
N LEU A 82 7.78 -24.68 15.25
CA LEU A 82 8.86 -24.66 16.24
C LEU A 82 8.32 -24.50 17.66
N LEU A 83 7.26 -23.70 17.84
CA LEU A 83 6.54 -23.58 19.11
C LEU A 83 6.00 -24.93 19.58
N ASN A 84 5.26 -25.65 18.72
CA ASN A 84 4.73 -26.97 19.06
C ASN A 84 5.86 -27.95 19.45
N GLN A 85 6.97 -27.94 18.70
CA GLN A 85 8.14 -28.79 19.02
C GLN A 85 8.77 -28.44 20.38
N ALA A 86 8.84 -27.14 20.72
CA ALA A 86 9.33 -26.69 22.01
C ALA A 86 8.39 -27.06 23.16
N GLU A 87 7.07 -26.99 22.95
CA GLU A 87 6.05 -27.43 23.91
C GLU A 87 6.13 -28.94 24.14
N ASP A 88 6.24 -29.75 23.08
CA ASP A 88 6.41 -31.20 23.15
C ASP A 88 7.69 -31.60 23.89
N ALA A 89 8.79 -30.85 23.67
CA ALA A 89 10.06 -31.03 24.36
C ALA A 89 10.08 -30.44 25.78
N GLN A 90 9.01 -29.76 26.21
CA GLN A 90 8.92 -29.00 27.46
C GLN A 90 10.04 -27.95 27.64
N ASP A 91 10.59 -27.44 26.53
CA ASP A 91 11.54 -26.32 26.51
C ASP A 91 10.76 -25.01 26.62
N TRP A 92 10.31 -24.69 27.83
CA TRP A 92 9.50 -23.50 28.10
C TRP A 92 10.20 -22.17 27.74
N PRO A 93 11.52 -22.00 27.93
CA PRO A 93 12.23 -20.84 27.39
C PRO A 93 12.10 -20.69 25.87
N ALA A 94 12.32 -21.76 25.10
CA ALA A 94 12.17 -21.72 23.65
C ALA A 94 10.71 -21.51 23.23
N ALA A 95 9.76 -22.19 23.89
CA ALA A 95 8.33 -22.02 23.65
C ALA A 95 7.89 -20.56 23.85
N LYS A 96 8.33 -19.91 24.94
CA LYS A 96 8.07 -18.49 25.19
C LYS A 96 8.64 -17.59 24.08
N ALA A 97 9.86 -17.88 23.61
CA ALA A 97 10.48 -17.13 22.53
C ALA A 97 9.68 -17.26 21.22
N PHE A 98 9.35 -18.48 20.79
CA PHE A 98 8.56 -18.70 19.57
C PHE A 98 7.14 -18.14 19.68
N HIS A 99 6.50 -18.23 20.85
CA HIS A 99 5.19 -17.61 21.06
C HIS A 99 5.25 -16.08 20.89
N SER A 100 6.33 -15.45 21.35
CA SER A 100 6.53 -14.00 21.23
C SER A 100 6.73 -13.56 19.78
N GLU A 101 7.51 -14.32 18.99
CA GLU A 101 7.67 -14.06 17.55
C GLU A 101 6.37 -14.34 16.77
N ALA A 102 5.64 -15.41 17.09
CA ALA A 102 4.36 -15.71 16.45
C ALA A 102 3.33 -14.57 16.62
N ARG A 103 3.33 -13.92 17.79
CA ARG A 103 2.50 -12.72 18.03
C ARG A 103 2.94 -11.53 17.17
N ARG A 104 4.24 -11.31 17.01
CA ARG A 104 4.78 -10.22 16.19
C ARG A 104 4.46 -10.44 14.70
N ASP A 105 4.57 -11.67 14.22
CA ASP A 105 4.17 -12.03 12.85
C ASP A 105 2.66 -11.78 12.63
N LEU A 106 1.81 -12.14 13.59
CA LEU A 106 0.36 -11.87 13.52
C LEU A 106 0.04 -10.37 13.51
N GLU A 107 0.73 -9.58 14.32
CA GLU A 107 0.55 -8.13 14.31
C GLU A 107 0.95 -7.52 12.97
N LEU A 108 2.07 -7.97 12.41
CA LEU A 108 2.51 -7.54 11.08
C LEU A 108 1.50 -7.95 10.00
N LEU A 109 1.00 -9.19 10.03
CA LEU A 109 -0.05 -9.65 9.12
C LEU A 109 -1.30 -8.79 9.20
N ALA A 110 -1.76 -8.47 10.41
CA ALA A 110 -2.97 -7.70 10.61
C ALA A 110 -2.80 -6.23 10.19
N ARG A 111 -1.60 -5.64 10.36
CA ARG A 111 -1.26 -4.31 9.79
C ARG A 111 -1.24 -4.33 8.25
N VAL A 112 -0.70 -5.38 7.64
CA VAL A 112 -0.61 -5.53 6.17
C VAL A 112 -1.98 -5.80 5.53
N VAL A 113 -2.84 -6.57 6.19
CA VAL A 113 -4.20 -6.89 5.73
C VAL A 113 -5.17 -5.71 5.95
N GLY A 114 -4.80 -4.74 6.80
CA GLY A 114 -5.62 -3.57 7.13
C GLY A 114 -6.60 -3.80 8.29
N ASP A 115 -6.47 -4.91 9.03
CA ASP A 115 -7.34 -5.27 10.15
C ASP A 115 -6.93 -4.61 11.49
N ILE A 116 -5.72 -4.03 11.57
CA ILE A 116 -5.34 -3.14 12.69
C ILE A 116 -5.48 -1.70 12.22
N ASP A 117 -6.64 -1.13 12.53
CA ASP A 117 -6.90 0.29 12.39
C ASP A 117 -6.35 1.03 13.61
N ASP A 118 -5.09 1.48 13.51
CA ASP A 118 -4.41 2.34 14.50
C ASP A 118 -4.72 3.84 14.25
N SER A 119 -5.68 4.15 13.37
CA SER A 119 -6.06 5.53 13.09
C SER A 119 -7.01 6.03 14.18
N PRO A 120 -6.78 7.20 14.79
CA PRO A 120 -7.79 7.82 15.64
C PRO A 120 -9.03 8.11 14.79
N LYS A 121 -10.06 7.26 14.91
CA LYS A 121 -11.36 7.51 14.31
C LYS A 121 -12.01 8.67 15.05
N ILE A 122 -11.83 9.88 14.51
CA ILE A 122 -12.65 11.01 14.91
C ILE A 122 -14.04 10.75 14.32
N ASN A 123 -14.90 10.11 15.12
CA ASN A 123 -16.34 10.09 14.86
C ASN A 123 -16.84 11.53 14.98
N ILE A 124 -16.89 12.25 13.86
CA ILE A 124 -17.58 13.52 13.79
C ILE A 124 -19.08 13.19 13.81
N LEU A 125 -19.65 13.15 15.01
CA LEU A 125 -21.08 13.46 15.17
C LEU A 125 -21.24 14.89 14.65
N ILE A 126 -21.75 15.04 13.44
CA ILE A 126 -21.96 16.34 12.80
C ILE A 126 -23.04 17.05 13.61
N SER A 127 -22.64 17.81 14.63
CA SER A 127 -23.49 18.85 15.18
C SER A 127 -23.61 19.97 14.13
N PRO A 128 -24.73 20.72 14.12
CA PRO A 128 -24.92 21.82 13.17
C PRO A 128 -23.77 22.85 13.16
N ASP A 129 -23.11 23.02 14.31
CA ASP A 129 -21.98 23.95 14.47
C ASP A 129 -20.74 23.49 13.70
N VAL A 130 -20.46 22.18 13.67
CA VAL A 130 -19.33 21.61 12.94
C VAL A 130 -19.56 21.72 11.42
N GLN A 131 -20.80 21.54 10.97
CA GLN A 131 -21.15 21.70 9.56
C GLN A 131 -20.90 23.14 9.09
N GLN A 132 -21.25 24.14 9.91
CA GLN A 132 -21.00 25.55 9.59
C GLN A 132 -19.51 25.88 9.52
N VAL A 133 -18.69 25.34 10.43
CA VAL A 133 -17.24 25.53 10.42
C VAL A 133 -16.61 24.91 9.16
N ILE A 134 -17.04 23.71 8.77
CA ILE A 134 -16.56 23.04 7.56
C ILE A 134 -16.92 23.85 6.30
N ILE A 135 -18.19 24.29 6.18
CA ILE A 135 -18.64 25.10 5.04
C ILE A 135 -17.86 26.43 4.99
N GLY A 136 -17.65 27.07 6.14
CA GLY A 136 -16.87 28.29 6.26
C GLY A 136 -15.41 28.10 5.83
N ALA A 137 -14.77 27.01 6.26
CA ALA A 137 -13.38 26.69 5.90
C ALA A 137 -13.21 26.38 4.40
N LEU A 138 -14.24 25.87 3.73
CA LEU A 138 -14.27 25.63 2.28
C LEU A 138 -14.57 26.90 1.46
N SER A 139 -14.82 28.04 2.11
CA SER A 139 -15.12 29.30 1.42
C SER A 139 -14.01 29.76 0.45
N PRO A 140 -12.71 29.69 0.80
CA PRO A 140 -11.63 30.10 -0.10
C PRO A 140 -11.33 29.12 -1.25
N TYR A 141 -11.91 27.90 -1.22
CA TYR A 141 -11.54 26.80 -2.13
C TYR A 141 -12.77 26.29 -2.93
N PRO A 142 -13.11 26.94 -4.06
CA PRO A 142 -14.33 26.63 -4.82
C PRO A 142 -14.38 25.19 -5.34
N GLU A 143 -13.25 24.67 -5.83
CA GLU A 143 -13.16 23.31 -6.36
C GLU A 143 -13.38 22.25 -5.27
N ALA A 144 -12.81 22.46 -4.08
CA ALA A 144 -13.00 21.56 -2.94
C ALA A 144 -14.45 21.58 -2.46
N ARG A 145 -15.11 22.76 -2.50
CA ARG A 145 -16.52 22.89 -2.15
C ARG A 145 -17.43 22.12 -3.10
N LEU A 146 -17.16 22.19 -4.40
CA LEU A 146 -17.91 21.44 -5.43
C LEU A 146 -17.71 19.93 -5.27
N ALA A 147 -16.47 19.48 -5.08
CA ALA A 147 -16.17 18.07 -4.87
C ALA A 147 -16.89 17.48 -3.64
N VAL A 148 -16.96 18.25 -2.55
CA VAL A 148 -17.69 17.83 -1.34
C VAL A 148 -19.21 17.81 -1.60
N ALA A 149 -19.76 18.79 -2.33
CA ALA A 149 -21.18 18.83 -2.67
C ALA A 149 -21.59 17.64 -3.56
N ASP A 150 -20.80 17.30 -4.58
CA ASP A 150 -21.06 16.16 -5.46
C ASP A 150 -21.02 14.84 -4.68
N ALA A 151 -20.06 14.70 -3.78
CA ALA A 151 -19.96 13.53 -2.90
C ALA A 151 -21.18 13.40 -1.98
N LEU A 152 -21.66 14.51 -1.40
CA LEU A 152 -22.86 14.50 -0.54
C LEU A 152 -24.13 14.16 -1.35
N ALA A 153 -24.29 14.70 -2.56
CA ALA A 153 -25.42 14.38 -3.44
C ALA A 153 -25.46 12.88 -3.83
N SER A 154 -24.30 12.25 -3.99
CA SER A 154 -24.20 10.81 -4.28
C SER A 154 -24.67 9.92 -3.11
N LEU A 155 -24.62 10.42 -1.87
CA LEU A 155 -25.13 9.70 -0.69
C LEU A 155 -26.66 9.76 -0.60
N GLU A 156 -27.27 10.90 -0.98
CA GLU A 156 -28.73 11.04 -0.99
C GLU A 156 -29.39 10.14 -2.05
N THR A 157 -28.73 9.93 -3.19
CA THR A 157 -29.25 9.05 -4.27
C THR A 157 -29.13 7.56 -3.98
N THR A 158 -28.30 7.15 -3.02
CA THR A 158 -28.11 5.74 -2.64
C THR A 158 -29.13 5.28 -1.57
N THR A 159 -29.90 6.20 -0.99
CA THR A 159 -30.81 5.93 0.14
C THR A 159 -32.30 5.96 -0.26
N GLY A 160 -32.62 5.98 -1.57
CA GLY A 160 -33.99 5.89 -2.11
C GLY A 160 -34.22 4.61 -2.88
#